data_AF-R7U9M2-F1
#
_entry.id   AF-R7U9M2-F1
#
_cell.length_a   1.000
_cell.length_b   1.000
_cell.length_c   1.000
_cell.angle_alpha   90.00
_cell.angle_beta   90.00
_cell.angle_gamma   90.00
#
_symmetry.space_group_name_H-M   'P 1'
#
loop_
_entity.id
_entity.type
_entity.pdbx_description
1 polymer ?
#
loop_
_entity_poly.entity_id
_entity_poly.type
_entity_poly.pdbx_seq_one_letter_code
_entity_poly.pdbx_strand_id
1 'polypeptide(L)'
;MDIMSTPELVVSDSIIALLLCLIFTVIFFVIKSHMNLDDVIDDDVRITTGIPQQVMGHVFNPLSLKILDPATASITDGIKLELTSKCASWVRVFWGVSIREVYPIIYAEWAEFCSSFSGDNFLEGISLKRDEFIFPEPVTGKILELQVDSEELDLGAPPRARYPLVVMVIDMDVLERPLEDVLTLQQIACVVHLFHVRDSHCSAESHAFAQYVRTPAGHPFNLKPLYVTQGDGDLSPQTQCVVCISTAVQRVIMPCRHACVCSECFGRLPRCPMCQGHITSFFPLNSS
;
A
#
# COMPACT_ATOMS: atom_id res chain seq x y z
N MET A 1 -50.55 -68.29 -22.16
CA MET A 1 -49.36 -69.15 -21.96
C MET A 1 -48.31 -68.25 -21.37
N ASP A 2 -48.39 -68.12 -20.06
CA ASP A 2 -47.62 -67.17 -19.27
C ASP A 2 -46.15 -67.55 -19.24
N ILE A 3 -45.31 -66.55 -19.48
CA ILE A 3 -43.86 -66.61 -19.44
C ILE A 3 -43.48 -66.60 -17.97
N MET A 4 -43.15 -67.78 -17.44
CA MET A 4 -42.69 -67.97 -16.07
C MET A 4 -41.21 -67.56 -15.98
N SER A 5 -40.96 -66.26 -15.83
CA SER A 5 -39.63 -65.72 -15.50
C SER A 5 -39.24 -66.19 -14.10
N THR A 6 -38.21 -67.02 -14.03
CA THR A 6 -37.71 -67.66 -12.81
C THR A 6 -37.15 -66.60 -11.83
N PRO A 7 -37.58 -66.59 -10.56
CA PRO A 7 -37.22 -65.56 -9.58
C PRO A 7 -35.72 -65.52 -9.23
N GLU A 8 -34.94 -66.55 -9.55
CA GLU A 8 -33.51 -66.61 -9.22
C GLU A 8 -32.63 -65.67 -10.06
N LEU A 9 -33.01 -65.40 -11.32
CA LEU A 9 -32.27 -64.51 -12.23
C LEU A 9 -32.47 -63.01 -11.91
N VAL A 10 -33.66 -62.64 -11.43
CA VAL A 10 -33.97 -61.24 -11.06
C VAL A 10 -33.25 -60.85 -9.76
N VAL A 11 -33.09 -61.82 -8.86
CA VAL A 11 -32.38 -61.62 -7.59
C VAL A 11 -30.88 -61.48 -7.83
N SER A 12 -30.28 -62.23 -8.77
CA SER A 12 -28.85 -62.07 -9.10
C SER A 12 -28.54 -60.70 -9.70
N ASP A 13 -29.39 -60.19 -10.60
CA ASP A 13 -29.17 -58.88 -11.23
C ASP A 13 -29.30 -57.72 -10.22
N SER A 14 -30.23 -57.86 -9.27
CA SER A 14 -30.42 -56.90 -8.18
C SER A 14 -29.23 -56.88 -7.21
N ILE A 15 -28.66 -58.05 -6.90
CA ILE A 15 -27.46 -58.17 -6.04
C ILE A 15 -26.24 -57.58 -6.74
N ILE A 16 -26.07 -57.82 -8.04
CA ILE A 16 -24.97 -57.25 -8.83
C ILE A 16 -25.09 -55.73 -8.89
N ALA A 17 -26.29 -55.19 -9.08
CA ALA A 17 -26.53 -53.74 -9.07
C ALA A 17 -26.19 -53.10 -7.72
N LEU A 18 -26.56 -53.75 -6.61
CA LEU A 18 -26.22 -53.28 -5.25
C LEU A 18 -24.70 -53.28 -5.00
N LEU A 19 -24.00 -54.34 -5.43
CA LEU A 19 -22.55 -54.42 -5.31
C LEU A 19 -21.83 -53.36 -6.13
N LEU A 20 -22.29 -53.10 -7.37
CA LEU A 20 -21.75 -52.04 -8.21
C LEU A 20 -21.99 -50.65 -7.61
N CYS A 21 -23.18 -50.40 -7.04
CA CYS A 21 -23.45 -49.16 -6.29
C CYS A 21 -22.52 -49.00 -5.09
N LEU A 22 -22.30 -50.07 -4.32
CA LEU A 22 -21.39 -50.04 -3.17
C LEU A 22 -19.96 -49.74 -3.61
N ILE A 23 -19.47 -50.41 -4.66
CA ILE A 23 -18.14 -50.15 -5.23
C ILE A 23 -18.03 -48.71 -5.73
N PHE A 24 -19.04 -48.19 -6.43
CA PHE A 24 -19.03 -46.80 -6.89
C PHE A 24 -19.03 -45.81 -5.73
N THR A 25 -19.78 -46.05 -4.65
CA THR A 25 -19.75 -45.19 -3.45
C THR A 25 -18.39 -45.23 -2.77
N VAL A 26 -17.75 -46.41 -2.67
CA VAL A 26 -16.41 -46.54 -2.07
C VAL A 26 -15.36 -45.87 -2.94
N ILE A 27 -15.41 -46.04 -4.27
CA ILE A 27 -14.50 -45.36 -5.21
C ILE A 27 -14.72 -43.85 -5.15
N PHE A 28 -15.96 -43.38 -5.08
CA PHE A 28 -16.26 -41.96 -4.92
C PHE A 28 -15.72 -41.43 -3.59
N PHE A 29 -15.85 -42.17 -2.49
CA PHE A 29 -15.28 -41.80 -1.20
C PHE A 29 -13.74 -41.82 -1.19
N VAL A 30 -13.11 -42.78 -1.88
CA VAL A 30 -11.65 -42.87 -1.99
C VAL A 30 -11.10 -41.78 -2.91
N ILE A 31 -11.75 -41.49 -4.03
CA ILE A 31 -11.40 -40.36 -4.90
C ILE A 31 -11.62 -39.05 -4.16
N LYS A 32 -12.73 -38.92 -3.40
CA LYS A 32 -12.98 -37.75 -2.55
C LYS A 32 -11.92 -37.63 -1.45
N SER A 33 -11.53 -38.70 -0.75
CA SER A 33 -10.48 -38.65 0.28
C SER A 33 -9.09 -38.44 -0.32
N HIS A 34 -8.86 -38.83 -1.57
CA HIS A 34 -7.60 -38.64 -2.28
C HIS A 34 -7.54 -37.27 -3.00
N MET A 35 -8.69 -36.61 -3.20
CA MET A 35 -8.84 -35.27 -3.79
C MET A 35 -9.24 -34.18 -2.79
N ASN A 36 -9.45 -34.50 -1.51
CA ASN A 36 -9.62 -33.51 -0.45
C ASN A 36 -8.28 -33.36 0.30
N LEU A 37 -7.74 -32.16 0.52
CA LEU A 37 -8.48 -30.95 0.93
C LEU A 37 -9.43 -31.27 2.10
N ASP A 38 -9.00 -32.13 3.02
CA ASP A 38 -9.61 -32.31 4.32
C ASP A 38 -9.05 -31.24 5.26
N ASP A 39 -9.45 -29.99 5.02
CA ASP A 39 -9.31 -28.90 6.00
C ASP A 39 -10.59 -28.05 6.07
N VAL A 40 -11.72 -28.57 5.56
CA VAL A 40 -13.00 -27.86 5.63
C VAL A 40 -14.10 -28.85 5.99
N ILE A 41 -14.79 -28.53 7.10
CA ILE A 41 -15.97 -29.19 7.68
C ILE A 41 -15.64 -30.24 8.75
N ASP A 42 -15.16 -29.81 9.90
CA ASP A 42 -15.97 -29.72 11.14
C ASP A 42 -15.06 -29.22 12.27
N ASP A 43 -14.97 -27.90 12.40
CA ASP A 43 -14.57 -27.28 13.65
C ASP A 43 -15.42 -26.02 13.78
N ASP A 44 -16.04 -25.85 14.95
CA ASP A 44 -16.72 -24.64 15.36
C ASP A 44 -15.98 -23.42 14.80
N VAL A 45 -16.59 -22.72 13.84
CA VAL A 45 -16.05 -21.46 13.31
C VAL A 45 -16.23 -20.40 14.39
N ARG A 46 -15.40 -20.49 15.43
CA ARG A 46 -14.88 -19.33 16.11
C ARG A 46 -14.00 -18.64 15.08
N ILE A 47 -14.55 -17.64 14.41
CA ILE A 47 -13.75 -16.64 13.71
C ILE A 47 -12.91 -15.92 14.78
N THR A 48 -11.86 -16.55 15.27
CA THR A 48 -10.70 -15.81 15.75
C THR A 48 -10.00 -15.32 14.49
N THR A 49 -10.57 -14.29 13.86
CA THR A 49 -9.81 -13.41 12.97
C THR A 49 -8.76 -12.75 13.84
N GLY A 50 -7.67 -13.46 14.11
CA GLY A 50 -6.43 -12.86 14.55
C GLY A 50 -6.06 -11.90 13.44
N ILE A 51 -6.26 -10.60 13.69
CA ILE A 51 -5.90 -9.56 12.74
C ILE A 51 -4.42 -9.77 12.39
N PRO A 52 -4.04 -9.86 11.10
CA PRO A 52 -2.70 -10.27 10.73
C PRO A 52 -1.65 -9.27 11.25
N GLN A 53 -0.61 -9.80 11.91
CA GLN A 53 0.53 -9.01 12.38
C GLN A 53 1.51 -8.80 11.22
N GLN A 54 1.79 -7.55 10.88
CA GLN A 54 2.77 -7.21 9.86
C GLN A 54 4.18 -7.05 10.48
N VAL A 55 5.19 -7.74 9.93
CA VAL A 55 6.59 -7.67 10.40
C VAL A 55 7.24 -6.35 9.93
N MET A 56 7.91 -5.65 10.86
CA MET A 56 8.61 -4.40 10.56
C MET A 56 10.02 -4.70 10.03
N GLY A 57 10.24 -4.50 8.73
CA GLY A 57 11.55 -4.56 8.11
C GLY A 57 12.26 -3.20 8.18
N HIS A 58 13.55 -3.19 8.52
CA HIS A 58 14.36 -1.97 8.44
C HIS A 58 14.74 -1.70 6.99
N VAL A 59 14.12 -0.70 6.37
CA VAL A 59 14.40 -0.30 4.99
C VAL A 59 15.11 1.05 5.00
N PHE A 60 16.31 1.09 4.43
CA PHE A 60 17.06 2.34 4.26
C PHE A 60 16.49 3.13 3.08
N ASN A 61 16.15 4.41 3.28
CA ASN A 61 15.70 5.29 2.21
C ASN A 61 16.88 6.14 1.67
N PRO A 62 17.41 5.84 0.47
CA PRO A 62 18.47 6.62 -0.14
C PRO A 62 18.00 7.95 -0.72
N LEU A 63 16.68 8.16 -0.85
CA LEU A 63 16.07 9.28 -1.56
C LEU A 63 15.17 10.10 -0.62
N SER A 64 15.54 11.35 -0.36
CA SER A 64 14.78 12.27 0.49
C SER A 64 14.51 13.57 -0.25
N LEU A 65 13.25 14.01 -0.22
CA LEU A 65 12.80 15.27 -0.78
C LEU A 65 11.97 16.03 0.26
N LYS A 66 12.34 17.29 0.53
CA LYS A 66 11.68 18.14 1.52
C LYS A 66 11.38 19.52 0.95
N ILE A 67 10.33 20.18 1.43
CA ILE A 67 10.08 21.60 1.14
C ILE A 67 10.92 22.43 2.10
N LEU A 68 11.69 23.40 1.58
CA LEU A 68 12.54 24.28 2.40
C LEU A 68 11.75 25.34 3.16
N ASP A 69 10.87 26.07 2.45
CA ASP A 69 10.11 27.19 3.01
C ASP A 69 8.61 26.99 2.75
N PRO A 70 7.94 26.10 3.49
CA PRO A 70 6.55 25.74 3.20
C PRO A 70 5.59 26.92 3.42
N ALA A 71 5.94 27.83 4.33
CA ALA A 71 5.21 29.05 4.63
C ALA A 71 5.20 30.06 3.46
N THR A 72 6.24 30.12 2.63
CA THR A 72 6.32 31.06 1.49
C THR A 72 6.03 30.39 0.15
N ALA A 73 6.19 29.06 0.06
CA ALA A 73 5.92 28.30 -1.16
C ALA A 73 4.47 28.45 -1.63
N SER A 74 4.29 28.81 -2.90
CA SER A 74 2.99 28.99 -3.54
C SER A 74 3.09 28.71 -5.04
N ILE A 75 1.95 28.63 -5.73
CA ILE A 75 1.95 28.49 -7.20
C ILE A 75 2.55 29.73 -7.87
N THR A 76 2.31 30.93 -7.31
CA THR A 76 2.78 32.19 -7.88
C THR A 76 4.25 32.49 -7.61
N ASP A 77 4.73 32.17 -6.40
CA ASP A 77 6.11 32.45 -5.98
C ASP A 77 7.06 31.29 -6.29
N GLY A 78 6.50 30.13 -6.65
CA GLY A 78 7.22 28.89 -6.85
C GLY A 78 7.42 28.10 -5.56
N ILE A 79 8.02 26.93 -5.72
CA ILE A 79 8.33 26.01 -4.62
C ILE A 79 9.79 25.58 -4.70
N LYS A 80 10.45 25.56 -3.54
CA LYS A 80 11.84 25.09 -3.42
C LYS A 80 11.85 23.76 -2.69
N LEU A 81 12.38 22.74 -3.37
CA LEU A 81 12.55 21.40 -2.82
C LEU A 81 14.03 21.11 -2.58
N GLU A 82 14.36 20.63 -1.39
CA GLU A 82 15.69 20.12 -1.05
C GLU A 82 15.73 18.62 -1.31
N LEU A 83 16.58 18.21 -2.26
CA LEU A 83 16.87 16.84 -2.61
C LEU A 83 18.15 16.37 -1.92
N THR A 84 18.05 15.20 -1.29
CA THR A 84 19.20 14.39 -0.87
C THR A 84 19.05 12.99 -1.46
N SER A 85 19.98 12.60 -2.32
CA SER A 85 20.07 11.27 -2.91
C SER A 85 21.44 10.66 -2.60
N LYS A 86 21.46 9.43 -2.08
CA LYS A 86 22.70 8.65 -1.87
C LYS A 86 23.10 7.81 -3.08
N CYS A 87 22.39 7.91 -4.19
CA CYS A 87 22.59 7.16 -5.43
C CYS A 87 22.41 8.07 -6.65
N ALA A 88 22.79 7.58 -7.84
CA ALA A 88 22.44 8.24 -9.09
C ALA A 88 20.90 8.25 -9.22
N SER A 89 20.31 9.42 -9.45
CA SER A 89 18.86 9.59 -9.38
C SER A 89 18.29 10.38 -10.54
N TRP A 90 17.10 9.97 -10.99
CA TRP A 90 16.29 10.71 -11.95
C TRP A 90 15.03 11.23 -11.26
N VAL A 91 14.90 12.55 -11.24
CA VAL A 91 13.76 13.27 -10.68
C VAL A 91 12.86 13.70 -11.81
N ARG A 92 11.59 13.30 -11.77
CA ARG A 92 10.54 13.78 -12.68
C ARG A 92 9.47 14.52 -11.89
N VAL A 93 9.11 15.69 -12.37
CA VAL A 93 8.21 16.65 -11.73
C VAL A 93 6.98 16.82 -12.61
N PHE A 94 5.80 16.73 -12.01
CA PHE A 94 4.52 16.79 -12.73
C PHE A 94 3.58 17.75 -12.03
N TRP A 95 3.08 18.73 -12.77
CA TRP A 95 2.11 19.70 -12.29
C TRP A 95 0.70 19.33 -12.76
N GLY A 96 -0.31 19.57 -11.91
CA GLY A 96 -1.72 19.40 -12.26
C GLY A 96 -2.11 17.96 -12.63
N VAL A 97 -1.68 16.97 -11.85
CA VAL A 97 -1.86 15.55 -12.17
C VAL A 97 -3.26 15.06 -11.80
N SER A 98 -3.96 14.40 -12.72
CA SER A 98 -5.26 13.76 -12.48
C SER A 98 -5.22 12.79 -11.29
N ILE A 99 -6.04 13.06 -10.27
CA ILE A 99 -6.11 12.25 -9.05
C ILE A 99 -6.58 10.83 -9.37
N ARG A 100 -7.52 10.68 -10.31
CA ARG A 100 -8.09 9.36 -10.64
C ARG A 100 -7.09 8.45 -11.34
N GLU A 101 -6.18 9.02 -12.12
CA GLU A 101 -5.30 8.28 -13.02
C GLU A 101 -3.90 8.07 -12.45
N VAL A 102 -3.46 8.88 -11.48
CA VAL A 102 -2.11 8.75 -10.89
C VAL A 102 -1.96 7.49 -10.03
N TYR A 103 -3.02 7.08 -9.33
CA TYR A 103 -2.94 5.94 -8.40
C TYR A 103 -2.69 4.60 -9.10
N PRO A 104 -3.39 4.24 -10.20
CA PRO A 104 -3.05 3.06 -10.98
C PRO A 104 -1.56 2.99 -11.35
N ILE A 105 -0.91 4.12 -11.64
CA ILE A 105 0.50 4.18 -12.04
C ILE A 105 1.44 4.02 -10.83
N ILE A 106 1.09 4.64 -9.70
CA ILE A 106 1.84 4.46 -8.43
C ILE A 106 1.81 2.99 -7.99
N TYR A 107 0.68 2.31 -8.22
CA TYR A 107 0.42 0.92 -7.82
C TYR A 107 0.64 -0.11 -8.92
N ALA A 108 1.08 0.32 -10.12
CA ALA A 108 1.37 -0.59 -11.23
C ALA A 108 2.51 -1.55 -10.87
N GLU A 109 2.57 -2.69 -11.54
CA GLU A 109 3.69 -3.63 -11.38
C GLU A 109 5.03 -2.97 -11.72
N TRP A 110 6.12 -3.39 -11.07
CA TRP A 110 7.42 -2.72 -11.21
C TRP A 110 7.90 -2.67 -12.67
N ALA A 111 7.77 -3.77 -13.40
CA ALA A 111 8.17 -3.84 -14.80
C ALA A 111 7.38 -2.87 -15.70
N GLU A 112 6.06 -2.81 -15.52
CA GLU A 112 5.19 -1.88 -16.26
C GLU A 112 5.53 -0.44 -15.91
N PHE A 113 5.70 -0.15 -14.60
CA PHE A 113 6.09 1.17 -14.13
C PHE A 113 7.42 1.63 -14.72
N CYS A 114 8.48 0.81 -14.68
CA CYS A 114 9.78 1.15 -15.24
C CYS A 114 9.70 1.40 -16.76
N SER A 115 8.98 0.55 -17.50
CA SER A 115 8.82 0.72 -18.94
C SER A 115 8.13 2.04 -19.30
N SER A 116 7.12 2.43 -18.51
CA SER A 116 6.40 3.68 -18.68
C SER A 116 7.24 4.88 -18.23
N PHE A 117 7.93 4.76 -17.10
CA PHE A 117 8.75 5.81 -16.50
C PHE A 117 9.95 6.20 -17.35
N SER A 118 10.58 5.24 -18.05
CA SER A 118 11.70 5.53 -18.96
C SER A 118 11.26 6.21 -20.26
N GLY A 119 9.96 6.25 -20.55
CA GLY A 119 9.42 6.91 -21.74
C GLY A 119 9.27 8.42 -21.58
N ASP A 120 9.50 9.16 -22.66
CA ASP A 120 9.29 10.61 -22.72
C ASP A 120 7.82 11.00 -22.45
N ASN A 121 6.89 10.10 -22.80
CA ASN A 121 5.44 10.30 -22.69
C ASN A 121 4.86 9.89 -21.32
N PHE A 122 5.70 9.63 -20.32
CA PHE A 122 5.21 9.29 -18.98
C PHE A 122 4.32 10.41 -18.41
N LEU A 123 3.15 10.02 -17.91
CA LEU A 123 2.07 10.91 -17.44
C LEU A 123 1.61 11.97 -18.45
N GLU A 124 1.84 11.76 -19.75
CA GLU A 124 1.30 12.61 -20.80
C GLU A 124 -0.23 12.54 -20.83
N GLY A 125 -0.89 13.68 -21.06
CA GLY A 125 -2.35 13.81 -21.05
C GLY A 125 -3.00 13.85 -19.66
N ILE A 126 -2.34 13.28 -18.63
CA ILE A 126 -2.85 13.29 -17.25
C ILE A 126 -2.21 14.37 -16.37
N SER A 127 -1.02 14.86 -16.75
CA SER A 127 -0.35 16.03 -16.14
C SER A 127 -0.44 17.25 -17.08
N LEU A 128 -0.41 18.46 -16.52
CA LEU A 128 -0.49 19.72 -17.27
C LEU A 128 0.90 20.21 -17.71
N LYS A 129 1.89 20.12 -16.82
CA LYS A 129 3.29 20.46 -17.09
C LYS A 129 4.21 19.41 -16.50
N ARG A 130 5.37 19.21 -17.15
CA ARG A 130 6.36 18.21 -16.82
C ARG A 130 7.75 18.82 -16.85
N ASP A 131 8.56 18.54 -15.84
CA ASP A 131 9.98 18.90 -15.77
C ASP A 131 10.78 17.68 -15.31
N GLU A 132 12.07 17.66 -15.61
CA GLU A 132 12.96 16.57 -15.19
C GLU A 132 14.37 17.05 -14.83
N PHE A 133 15.01 16.31 -13.93
CA PHE A 133 16.36 16.55 -13.47
C PHE A 133 17.08 15.21 -13.32
N ILE A 134 18.24 15.09 -13.96
CA ILE A 134 19.08 13.88 -13.87
C ILE A 134 20.31 14.22 -13.04
N PHE A 135 20.55 13.41 -12.00
CA PHE A 135 21.70 13.50 -11.12
C PHE A 135 22.51 12.20 -11.25
N PRO A 136 23.56 12.17 -12.08
CA PRO A 136 24.36 10.96 -12.30
C PRO A 136 25.21 10.55 -11.09
N GLU A 137 25.34 11.42 -10.09
CA GLU A 137 26.08 11.17 -8.85
C GLU A 137 25.20 11.46 -7.63
N PRO A 138 25.51 10.87 -6.45
CA PRO A 138 24.85 11.21 -5.19
C PRO A 138 24.89 12.71 -4.90
N VAL A 139 23.76 13.28 -4.47
CA VAL A 139 23.63 14.69 -4.13
C VAL A 139 23.12 14.87 -2.71
N THR A 140 23.61 15.87 -1.99
CA THR A 140 23.13 16.21 -0.65
C THR A 140 22.79 17.70 -0.61
N GLY A 141 21.58 18.03 -0.14
CA GLY A 141 21.12 19.41 -0.02
C GLY A 141 20.94 20.14 -1.35
N LYS A 142 20.68 19.44 -2.46
CA LYS A 142 20.48 20.07 -3.77
C LYS A 142 19.12 20.76 -3.81
N ILE A 143 19.10 22.05 -4.11
CA ILE A 143 17.87 22.83 -4.22
C ILE A 143 17.33 22.72 -5.65
N LEU A 144 16.06 22.31 -5.77
CA LEU A 144 15.25 22.32 -6.98
C LEU A 144 14.27 23.49 -6.85
N GLU A 145 14.38 24.47 -7.73
CA GLU A 145 13.44 25.59 -7.81
C GLU A 145 12.41 25.27 -8.90
N LEU A 146 11.16 25.05 -8.49
CA LEU A 146 10.09 24.64 -9.40
C LEU A 146 9.10 25.80 -9.53
N GLN A 147 8.80 26.17 -10.77
CA GLN A 147 7.89 27.23 -11.12
C GLN A 147 6.99 26.81 -12.28
N VAL A 148 5.73 27.25 -12.22
CA VAL A 148 4.74 27.03 -13.26
C VAL A 148 3.93 28.30 -13.43
N ASP A 149 3.65 28.64 -14.68
CA ASP A 149 2.83 29.80 -14.98
C ASP A 149 1.40 29.51 -14.54
N SER A 150 0.81 30.40 -13.74
CA SER A 150 -0.52 30.18 -13.18
C SER A 150 -1.61 30.02 -14.23
N GLU A 151 -1.40 30.56 -15.44
CA GLU A 151 -2.31 30.42 -16.59
C GLU A 151 -2.26 29.02 -17.20
N GLU A 152 -1.13 28.30 -17.10
CA GLU A 152 -0.97 26.93 -17.59
C GLU A 152 -1.55 25.89 -16.62
N LEU A 153 -1.83 26.31 -15.37
CA LEU A 153 -2.19 25.42 -14.29
C LEU A 153 -3.66 25.56 -13.86
N ASP A 154 -4.57 25.02 -14.67
CA ASP A 154 -5.98 24.90 -14.27
C ASP A 154 -6.19 23.69 -13.34
N LEU A 155 -6.16 23.94 -12.04
CA LEU A 155 -6.43 22.93 -11.00
C LEU A 155 -7.93 22.75 -10.70
N GLY A 156 -8.77 23.65 -11.21
CA GLY A 156 -10.19 23.74 -10.89
C GLY A 156 -10.50 24.16 -9.44
N ALA A 157 -11.78 24.41 -9.18
CA ALA A 157 -12.27 24.73 -7.84
C ALA A 157 -12.24 23.50 -6.92
N PRO A 158 -12.08 23.68 -5.60
CA PRO A 158 -12.27 22.61 -4.62
C PRO A 158 -13.71 22.05 -4.67
N PRO A 159 -13.93 20.73 -4.52
CA PRO A 159 -12.93 19.66 -4.39
C PRO A 159 -12.22 19.37 -5.72
N ARG A 160 -10.88 19.40 -5.71
CA ARG A 160 -10.07 19.29 -6.93
C ARG A 160 -10.08 17.88 -7.50
N ALA A 161 -9.99 17.81 -8.83
CA ALA A 161 -9.75 16.58 -9.57
C ALA A 161 -8.27 16.35 -9.89
N ARG A 162 -7.40 17.35 -9.65
CA ARG A 162 -5.97 17.32 -9.95
C ARG A 162 -5.14 17.66 -8.72
N TYR A 163 -4.04 16.93 -8.52
CA TYR A 163 -3.00 17.28 -7.56
C TYR A 163 -2.14 18.41 -8.13
N PRO A 164 -1.84 19.46 -7.34
CA PRO A 164 -1.02 20.58 -7.80
C PRO A 164 0.36 20.11 -8.27
N LEU A 165 1.02 19.26 -7.49
CA LEU A 165 2.39 18.83 -7.74
C LEU A 165 2.62 17.39 -7.30
N VAL A 166 3.21 16.59 -8.19
CA VAL A 166 3.69 15.23 -7.95
C VAL A 166 5.15 15.16 -8.36
N VAL A 167 6.02 14.66 -7.49
CA VAL A 167 7.44 14.47 -7.79
C VAL A 167 7.80 13.02 -7.58
N MET A 168 8.43 12.42 -8.58
CA MET A 168 8.94 11.05 -8.53
C MET A 168 10.45 11.08 -8.60
N VAL A 169 11.11 10.42 -7.66
CA VAL A 169 12.57 10.24 -7.64
C VAL A 169 12.84 8.75 -7.75
N ILE A 170 13.62 8.34 -8.75
CA ILE A 170 14.01 6.94 -8.95
C ILE A 170 15.52 6.78 -8.87
N ASP A 171 15.96 5.66 -8.30
CA ASP A 171 17.33 5.17 -8.33
C ASP A 171 17.63 4.63 -9.74
N MET A 172 18.53 5.30 -10.46
CA MET A 172 18.85 4.95 -11.85
C MET A 172 19.54 3.59 -11.95
N ASP A 173 20.36 3.22 -10.96
CA ASP A 173 21.04 1.93 -10.96
C ASP A 173 20.05 0.77 -10.89
N VAL A 174 18.89 0.99 -10.25
CA VAL A 174 17.82 -0.02 -10.20
C VAL A 174 17.00 -0.01 -11.50
N LEU A 175 16.78 1.16 -12.09
CA LEU A 175 16.02 1.30 -13.33
C LEU A 175 16.70 0.63 -14.53
N GLU A 176 18.04 0.67 -14.59
CA GLU A 176 18.83 0.13 -15.70
C GLU A 176 19.13 -1.37 -15.60
N ARG A 177 18.96 -1.95 -14.41
CA ARG A 177 19.26 -3.37 -14.18
C ARG A 177 18.16 -4.29 -14.71
N PRO A 178 18.52 -5.53 -15.12
CA PRO A 178 17.54 -6.55 -15.46
C PRO A 178 16.55 -6.81 -14.32
N LEU A 179 15.29 -7.06 -14.67
CA LEU A 179 14.21 -7.28 -13.71
C LEU A 179 14.54 -8.40 -12.69
N GLU A 180 15.15 -9.49 -13.15
CA GLU A 180 15.50 -10.65 -12.34
C GLU A 180 16.46 -10.30 -11.20
N ASP A 181 17.43 -9.42 -11.47
CA ASP A 181 18.43 -9.00 -10.49
C ASP A 181 17.81 -8.07 -9.42
N VAL A 182 16.89 -7.19 -9.84
CA VAL A 182 16.31 -6.17 -8.94
C VAL A 182 15.19 -6.71 -8.06
N LEU A 183 14.46 -7.75 -8.47
CA LEU A 183 13.40 -8.36 -7.68
C LEU A 183 13.89 -9.03 -6.39
N THR A 184 15.20 -9.26 -6.26
CA THR A 184 15.80 -9.76 -5.01
C THR A 184 16.15 -8.65 -4.04
N LEU A 185 16.16 -7.39 -4.49
CA LEU A 185 16.56 -6.24 -3.69
C LEU A 185 15.44 -5.79 -2.77
N GLN A 186 15.79 -5.57 -1.50
CA GLN A 186 14.89 -4.99 -0.49
C GLN A 186 15.10 -3.47 -0.31
N GLN A 187 15.86 -2.83 -1.21
CA GLN A 187 16.13 -1.39 -1.15
C GLN A 187 15.00 -0.57 -1.79
N ILE A 188 14.83 0.67 -1.32
CA ILE A 188 13.92 1.63 -1.94
C ILE A 188 14.51 2.04 -3.28
N ALA A 189 13.75 1.79 -4.35
CA ALA A 189 14.12 2.12 -5.71
C ALA A 189 13.43 3.39 -6.21
N CYS A 190 12.24 3.70 -5.72
CA CYS A 190 11.52 4.92 -6.13
C CYS A 190 10.76 5.53 -4.94
N VAL A 191 10.73 6.86 -4.91
CA VAL A 191 9.93 7.64 -3.97
C VAL A 191 9.01 8.58 -4.75
N VAL A 192 7.72 8.56 -4.44
CA VAL A 192 6.70 9.43 -5.02
C VAL A 192 6.19 10.37 -3.94
N HIS A 193 6.31 11.67 -4.15
CA HIS A 193 5.77 12.70 -3.28
C HIS A 193 4.56 13.37 -3.92
N LEU A 194 3.47 13.48 -3.16
CA LEU A 194 2.30 14.27 -3.51
C LEU A 194 2.25 15.51 -2.62
N PHE A 195 2.21 16.68 -3.25
CA PHE A 195 2.27 17.97 -2.56
C PHE A 195 0.96 18.74 -2.73
N HIS A 196 0.53 19.34 -1.63
CA HIS A 196 -0.35 20.50 -1.68
C HIS A 196 0.53 21.74 -1.88
N VAL A 197 0.13 22.60 -2.82
CA VAL A 197 0.80 23.87 -3.08
C VAL A 197 -0.22 24.98 -2.91
N ARG A 198 0.14 25.99 -2.12
CA ARG A 198 -0.73 27.12 -1.82
C ARG A 198 -1.09 27.89 -3.09
N ASP A 199 -2.36 28.26 -3.21
CA ASP A 199 -2.86 29.11 -4.29
C ASP A 199 -4.04 29.98 -3.84
N SER A 200 -4.66 30.68 -4.80
CA SER A 200 -5.79 31.58 -4.59
C SER A 200 -7.05 30.86 -4.07
N HIS A 201 -7.23 29.58 -4.39
CA HIS A 201 -8.40 28.79 -4.00
C HIS A 201 -8.16 27.98 -2.71
N CYS A 202 -6.91 27.65 -2.39
CA CYS A 202 -6.51 26.91 -1.20
C CYS A 202 -5.29 27.57 -0.56
N SER A 203 -5.55 28.38 0.47
CA SER A 203 -4.53 29.16 1.18
C SER A 203 -3.74 28.34 2.22
N ALA A 204 -4.05 27.05 2.38
CA ALA A 204 -3.31 26.17 3.27
C ALA A 204 -1.83 26.14 2.90
N GLU A 205 -0.97 26.03 3.92
CA GLU A 205 0.47 25.98 3.76
C GLU A 205 0.90 24.83 2.85
N SER A 206 1.86 25.09 1.96
CA SER A 206 2.37 24.07 1.04
C SER A 206 3.04 22.95 1.83
N HIS A 207 2.67 21.69 1.58
CA HIS A 207 3.24 20.56 2.31
C HIS A 207 3.12 19.27 1.52
N ALA A 208 4.00 18.30 1.80
CA ALA A 208 3.82 16.93 1.33
C ALA A 208 2.73 16.26 2.18
N PHE A 209 1.59 15.92 1.57
CA PHE A 209 0.51 15.23 2.30
C PHE A 209 0.58 13.70 2.13
N ALA A 210 1.33 13.22 1.14
CA ALA A 210 1.62 11.82 0.98
C ALA A 210 2.99 11.58 0.36
N GLN A 211 3.64 10.53 0.83
CA GLN A 211 4.89 10.01 0.29
C GLN A 211 4.72 8.50 0.11
N TYR A 212 5.09 7.96 -1.04
CA TYR A 212 5.11 6.53 -1.31
C TYR A 212 6.54 6.10 -1.57
N VAL A 213 6.95 4.98 -1.02
CA VAL A 213 8.22 4.32 -1.34
C VAL A 213 7.93 3.01 -2.04
N ARG A 214 8.74 2.70 -3.03
CA ARG A 214 8.65 1.47 -3.80
C ARG A 214 9.97 0.73 -3.71
N THR A 215 9.88 -0.57 -3.41
CA THR A 215 10.96 -1.52 -3.67
C THR A 215 10.62 -2.27 -4.97
N PRO A 216 11.60 -2.79 -5.73
CA PRO A 216 11.32 -3.46 -6.99
C PRO A 216 10.40 -4.68 -6.87
N ALA A 217 10.55 -5.43 -5.78
CA ALA A 217 9.80 -6.65 -5.50
C ALA A 217 8.46 -6.41 -4.78
N GLY A 218 8.18 -5.17 -4.39
CA GLY A 218 7.14 -4.84 -3.43
C GLY A 218 6.08 -3.90 -3.98
N HIS A 219 4.93 -3.94 -3.32
CA HIS A 219 3.89 -2.93 -3.52
C HIS A 219 4.36 -1.56 -2.99
N PRO A 220 3.87 -0.44 -3.52
CA PRO A 220 4.16 0.87 -2.96
C PRO A 220 3.67 0.98 -1.51
N PHE A 221 4.55 1.45 -0.63
CA PHE A 221 4.24 1.72 0.77
C PHE A 221 4.08 3.22 0.99
N ASN A 222 2.91 3.63 1.47
CA ASN A 222 2.68 5.03 1.84
C ASN A 222 3.43 5.34 3.16
N LEU A 223 4.53 6.06 3.07
CA LEU A 223 5.24 6.59 4.23
C LEU A 223 4.37 7.65 4.88
N LYS A 224 3.99 7.40 6.14
CA LYS A 224 3.50 8.45 7.02
C LYS A 224 4.34 8.49 8.27
N PRO A 225 4.61 9.69 8.80
CA PRO A 225 5.28 9.83 10.07
C PRO A 225 4.51 9.01 11.11
N LEU A 226 5.22 8.13 11.80
CA LEU A 226 4.72 7.55 13.03
C LEU A 226 4.73 8.68 14.05
N TYR A 227 3.56 9.21 14.38
CA TYR A 227 3.43 10.15 15.49
C TYR A 227 3.66 9.35 16.79
N VAL A 228 4.92 9.23 17.18
CA VAL A 228 5.28 9.00 18.57
C VAL A 228 5.50 10.40 19.13
N THR A 229 4.58 10.88 19.95
CA THR A 229 4.82 12.08 20.75
C THR A 229 5.95 11.76 21.73
N GLN A 230 7.19 11.98 21.32
CA GLN A 230 8.32 12.10 22.23
C GLN A 230 8.23 13.47 22.86
N GLY A 231 7.48 13.54 23.95
CA GLY A 231 7.61 14.59 24.95
C GLY A 231 8.40 14.00 26.12
N ASP A 232 9.55 14.58 26.40
CA ASP A 232 10.33 14.35 27.61
C ASP A 232 9.44 14.44 28.86
N GLY A 233 9.63 13.47 29.77
CA GLY A 233 9.48 13.71 31.21
C GLY A 233 8.16 14.27 31.71
N ASP A 234 7.04 13.63 31.39
CA ASP A 234 5.93 13.41 32.34
C ASP A 234 4.90 12.51 31.67
N LEU A 235 4.25 11.63 32.44
CA LEU A 235 3.17 10.77 32.00
C LEU A 235 1.98 11.62 31.52
N SER A 236 2.04 12.11 30.28
CA SER A 236 0.91 12.74 29.63
C SER A 236 -0.13 11.65 29.31
N PRO A 237 -1.43 11.92 29.51
CA PRO A 237 -2.52 10.96 29.25
C PRO A 237 -2.68 10.56 27.77
N GLN A 238 -1.79 11.01 26.89
CA GLN A 238 -1.80 10.75 25.44
C GLN A 238 -0.93 9.55 25.03
N THR A 239 -0.15 8.96 25.93
CA THR A 239 0.62 7.73 25.68
C THR A 239 -0.07 6.47 26.22
N GLN A 240 -1.19 6.63 26.93
CA GLN A 240 -1.98 5.54 27.48
C GLN A 240 -3.08 5.11 26.50
N CYS A 241 -3.42 3.82 26.56
CA CYS A 241 -4.52 3.26 25.80
C CYS A 241 -5.83 3.99 26.15
N VAL A 242 -6.54 4.51 25.15
CA VAL A 242 -7.79 5.25 25.35
C VAL A 242 -8.95 4.37 25.86
N VAL A 243 -8.78 3.05 25.87
CA VAL A 243 -9.78 2.08 26.32
C VAL A 243 -9.59 1.73 27.79
N CYS A 244 -8.39 1.28 28.19
CA CYS A 244 -8.14 0.89 29.58
C CYS A 244 -7.53 2.00 30.44
N ILE A 245 -6.87 2.99 29.83
CA ILE A 245 -6.17 4.10 30.49
C ILE A 245 -5.11 3.61 31.52
N SER A 246 -4.75 2.32 31.47
CA SER A 246 -3.85 1.68 32.42
C SER A 246 -2.50 1.31 31.82
N THR A 247 -2.47 1.09 30.51
CA THR A 247 -1.31 0.56 29.78
C THR A 247 -0.95 1.52 28.66
N ALA A 248 0.35 1.61 28.33
CA ALA A 248 0.80 2.39 27.19
C ALA A 248 0.20 1.88 25.87
N VAL A 249 0.09 2.77 24.89
CA VAL A 249 -0.28 2.40 23.52
C VAL A 249 0.79 1.48 22.93
N GLN A 250 0.35 0.37 22.34
CA GLN A 250 1.23 -0.68 21.79
C GLN A 250 0.85 -1.09 20.37
N ARG A 251 -0.22 -0.53 19.81
CA ARG A 251 -0.80 -0.93 18.54
C ARG A 251 -1.18 0.29 17.71
N VAL A 252 -0.79 0.27 16.43
CA VAL A 252 -1.25 1.21 15.40
C VAL A 252 -2.29 0.51 14.53
N ILE A 253 -3.49 1.10 14.43
CA ILE A 253 -4.65 0.51 13.76
C ILE A 253 -4.66 0.86 12.26
N MET A 254 -4.76 -0.11 11.36
CA MET A 254 -4.84 0.14 9.91
C MET A 254 -6.29 0.04 9.37
N PRO A 255 -6.67 0.84 8.35
CA PRO A 255 -5.84 1.79 7.58
C PRO A 255 -5.74 3.20 8.20
N CYS A 256 -6.49 3.49 9.27
CA CYS A 256 -6.63 4.84 9.82
C CYS A 256 -5.37 5.40 10.51
N ARG A 257 -4.48 4.52 10.98
CA ARG A 257 -3.19 4.77 11.65
C ARG A 257 -3.24 5.50 12.98
N HIS A 258 -4.36 5.40 13.69
CA HIS A 258 -4.39 5.84 15.08
C HIS A 258 -3.62 4.86 15.97
N ALA A 259 -2.66 5.40 16.72
CA ALA A 259 -1.97 4.74 17.81
C ALA A 259 -2.69 5.11 19.12
N CYS A 260 -3.72 4.34 19.49
CA CYS A 260 -4.59 4.71 20.62
C CYS A 260 -4.88 3.56 21.59
N VAL A 261 -4.41 2.33 21.31
CA VAL A 261 -4.76 1.15 22.12
C VAL A 261 -3.56 0.28 22.48
N CYS A 262 -3.64 -0.40 23.63
CA CYS A 262 -2.69 -1.43 24.03
C CYS A 262 -3.01 -2.77 23.32
N SER A 263 -2.09 -3.73 23.43
CA SER A 263 -2.24 -5.05 22.80
C SER A 263 -3.48 -5.82 23.25
N GLU A 264 -3.82 -5.77 24.54
CA GLU A 264 -4.97 -6.47 25.11
C GLU A 264 -6.31 -5.85 24.68
N CYS A 265 -6.42 -4.52 24.73
CA CYS A 265 -7.64 -3.82 24.33
C CYS A 265 -7.90 -3.94 22.83
N PHE A 266 -6.83 -3.96 22.02
CA PHE A 266 -6.94 -4.12 20.57
C PHE A 266 -7.69 -5.40 20.17
N GLY A 267 -7.44 -6.53 20.84
CA GLY A 267 -8.09 -7.81 20.54
C GLY A 267 -9.61 -7.81 20.76
N ARG A 268 -10.17 -6.76 21.37
CA ARG A 268 -11.60 -6.61 21.68
C ARG A 268 -12.31 -5.62 20.76
N LEU A 269 -11.61 -5.03 19.78
CA LEU A 269 -12.11 -3.93 18.97
C LEU A 269 -12.27 -4.32 17.49
N PRO A 270 -13.47 -4.18 16.90
CA PRO A 270 -13.66 -4.34 15.46
C PRO A 270 -13.41 -3.04 14.66
N ARG A 271 -13.40 -1.89 15.35
CA ARG A 271 -13.27 -0.53 14.77
C ARG A 271 -12.36 0.35 15.61
N CYS A 272 -11.73 1.33 14.98
CA CYS A 272 -10.88 2.31 15.64
C CYS A 272 -11.69 3.19 16.61
N PRO A 273 -11.31 3.32 17.89
CA PRO A 273 -12.00 4.19 18.85
C PRO A 273 -11.98 5.68 18.46
N MET A 274 -10.93 6.13 17.76
CA MET A 274 -10.72 7.53 17.42
C MET A 274 -11.55 8.01 16.23
N CYS A 275 -11.72 7.15 15.21
CA CYS A 275 -12.38 7.54 13.94
C CYS A 275 -13.49 6.59 13.48
N GLN A 276 -13.78 5.53 14.23
CA GLN A 276 -14.76 4.50 13.89
C GLN A 276 -14.48 3.74 12.58
N GLY A 277 -13.30 3.92 11.98
CA GLY A 277 -12.87 3.17 10.79
C GLY A 277 -12.68 1.68 11.09
N HIS A 278 -12.99 0.83 10.09
CA HIS A 278 -12.78 -0.62 10.18
C HIS A 278 -11.30 -0.98 10.34
N ILE A 279 -11.01 -1.93 11.22
CA ILE A 279 -9.65 -2.42 11.44
C ILE A 279 -9.36 -3.56 10.46
N THR A 280 -8.37 -3.38 9.60
CA THR A 280 -7.96 -4.40 8.61
C THR A 280 -6.67 -5.11 9.02
N SER A 281 -5.72 -4.40 9.62
CA SER A 281 -4.44 -4.92 10.10
C SER A 281 -3.91 -4.04 11.25
N PHE A 282 -2.81 -4.45 11.91
CA PHE A 282 -2.15 -3.62 12.91
C PHE A 282 -0.62 -3.73 12.89
N PHE A 283 0.03 -2.69 13.41
CA PHE A 283 1.46 -2.71 13.73
C PHE A 283 1.67 -2.69 15.24
N PRO A 284 2.52 -3.56 15.80
CA PRO A 284 3.00 -3.41 17.17
C PRO A 284 4.00 -2.24 17.24
N LEU A 285 3.85 -1.37 18.22
CA LEU A 285 4.90 -0.42 18.60
C LEU A 285 5.88 -1.18 19.49
N ASN A 286 7.13 -1.31 19.07
CA ASN A 286 8.16 -1.95 19.87
C ASN A 286 8.43 -1.06 21.10
N SER A 287 8.06 -1.55 22.28
CA SER A 287 8.58 -1.05 23.56
C SER A 287 9.84 -1.83 23.89
N SER A 288 10.95 -1.46 23.26
CA SER A 288 12.30 -1.87 23.60
C SER A 288 13.23 -0.67 23.42
#